data_AF-A0A251S305-F1
#
_entry.id   AF-A0A251S305-F1
#
_cell.length_a   1.000
_cell.length_b   1.000
_cell.length_c   1.000
_cell.angle_alpha   90.00
_cell.angle_beta   90.00
_cell.angle_gamma   90.00
#
_symmetry.space_group_name_H-M   'P 1'
#
loop_
_entity.id
_entity.type
_entity.pdbx_description
1 polymer ?
#
loop_
_entity_poly.entity_id
_entity_poly.type
_entity_poly.pdbx_seq_one_letter_code
_entity_poly.pdbx_strand_id
1 'polypeptide(L)'
;MRLQTNGLGQVQAGYLGEVGRVINRGFVHPQPIIGKRKGNYQKKMAPKQPNTGLFVGLNKGHVVTKKELAPRPSDRKGKTSKRVHFVRNLIREVAGFAPYEKRITELLKVGKDKRALKVAKRKLGTHKRAKKKREEMSSVLRKMRAGGGTEKKK
;
A
#
# COMPACT_ATOMS: atom_id res chain seq x y z
N MET A 1 25.81 -40.14 36.36
CA MET A 1 26.57 -41.28 36.92
C MET A 1 26.23 -42.52 36.12
N ARG A 2 27.24 -42.99 35.37
CA ARG A 2 27.57 -44.39 35.06
C ARG A 2 26.49 -45.25 34.37
N LEU A 3 26.59 -45.29 33.03
CA LEU A 3 26.06 -46.39 32.22
C LEU A 3 26.80 -47.69 32.59
N GLN A 4 26.04 -48.72 32.94
CA GLN A 4 26.52 -50.11 32.92
C GLN A 4 25.66 -50.85 31.88
N THR A 5 26.30 -51.32 30.82
CA THR A 5 25.71 -52.13 29.74
C THR A 5 26.47 -53.43 29.68
N ASN A 6 25.81 -54.59 29.85
CA ASN A 6 26.46 -55.90 29.73
C ASN A 6 25.65 -56.92 28.90
N GLY A 7 26.22 -57.40 27.80
CA GLY A 7 26.07 -58.77 27.29
C GLY A 7 24.79 -59.17 26.54
N LEU A 8 23.62 -58.75 27.02
CA LEU A 8 22.34 -58.56 26.31
C LEU A 8 21.58 -57.42 27.04
N GLY A 9 22.34 -56.45 27.55
CA GLY A 9 22.20 -55.92 28.90
C GLY A 9 21.06 -54.97 29.21
N GLN A 10 20.03 -55.55 29.84
CA GLN A 10 19.15 -55.02 30.93
C GLN A 10 18.43 -53.69 30.63
N VAL A 11 17.09 -53.58 30.63
CA VAL A 11 16.03 -53.79 31.64
C VAL A 11 16.11 -52.88 32.90
N GLN A 12 14.93 -52.31 33.21
CA GLN A 12 14.44 -51.58 34.40
C GLN A 12 14.56 -50.05 34.34
N ALA A 13 13.47 -49.28 34.20
CA ALA A 13 12.20 -49.15 34.94
C ALA A 13 12.26 -48.01 35.98
N GLY A 14 11.27 -47.12 35.92
CA GLY A 14 11.10 -46.01 36.85
C GLY A 14 9.86 -45.17 36.52
N TYR A 15 8.69 -45.67 36.91
CA TYR A 15 7.47 -44.86 37.10
C TYR A 15 7.64 -43.99 38.34
N LEU A 16 7.16 -42.74 38.29
CA LEU A 16 6.14 -42.16 39.21
C LEU A 16 6.23 -40.64 39.20
N GLY A 17 5.15 -39.98 38.77
CA GLY A 17 5.01 -38.53 38.81
C GLY A 17 3.90 -38.00 37.92
N GLU A 18 2.65 -38.29 38.30
CA GLU A 18 1.47 -37.45 38.09
C GLU A 18 1.83 -35.96 37.97
N VAL A 19 1.25 -35.10 37.12
CA VAL A 19 -0.14 -34.88 36.71
C VAL A 19 -0.12 -33.76 35.66
N GLY A 20 -1.03 -33.80 34.69
CA GLY A 20 -1.43 -32.57 33.96
C GLY A 20 -1.35 -32.66 32.44
N ARG A 21 -2.48 -33.00 31.82
CA ARG A 21 -2.80 -32.71 30.42
C ARG A 21 -2.57 -31.21 30.13
N VAL A 22 -1.59 -30.88 29.29
CA VAL A 22 -1.55 -29.59 28.59
C VAL A 22 -1.44 -29.84 27.09
N ILE A 23 -2.58 -29.60 26.46
CA ILE A 23 -2.88 -29.58 25.04
C ILE A 23 -1.95 -28.59 24.32
N ASN A 24 -1.23 -29.04 23.27
CA ASN A 24 -0.63 -28.23 22.20
C ASN A 24 0.08 -29.18 21.23
N ARG A 25 0.14 -29.02 19.91
CA ARG A 25 -0.45 -28.15 18.89
C ARG A 25 0.18 -28.70 17.60
N GLY A 26 -0.58 -28.99 16.54
CA GLY A 26 0.05 -29.51 15.31
C GLY A 26 -0.88 -29.72 14.14
N PHE A 27 -1.82 -28.80 13.94
CA PHE A 27 -2.73 -28.78 12.81
C PHE A 27 -1.94 -28.52 11.52
N VAL A 28 -1.73 -29.55 10.71
CA VAL A 28 -1.12 -29.45 9.37
C VAL A 28 -2.18 -28.84 8.45
N HIS A 29 -2.03 -27.56 8.10
CA HIS A 29 -2.90 -26.91 7.13
C HIS A 29 -2.21 -26.92 5.75
N PRO A 30 -2.76 -27.60 4.72
CA PRO A 30 -2.25 -27.50 3.37
C PRO A 30 -2.57 -26.12 2.78
N GLN A 31 -1.57 -25.47 2.19
CA GLN A 31 -1.72 -24.18 1.51
C GLN A 31 -2.38 -24.37 0.14
N PRO A 32 -3.50 -23.72 -0.19
CA PRO A 32 -3.99 -23.69 -1.57
C PRO A 32 -3.21 -22.66 -2.40
N ILE A 33 -2.57 -23.15 -3.46
CA ILE A 33 -1.97 -22.35 -4.53
C ILE A 33 -3.12 -21.75 -5.36
N ILE A 34 -3.53 -20.51 -5.08
CA ILE A 34 -4.42 -19.76 -5.97
C ILE A 34 -3.89 -18.33 -6.12
N GLY A 35 -3.17 -18.10 -7.21
CA GLY A 35 -2.86 -16.78 -7.73
C GLY A 35 -4.14 -16.09 -8.23
N LYS A 36 -4.91 -15.47 -7.33
CA LYS A 36 -5.87 -14.45 -7.72
C LYS A 36 -5.18 -13.09 -7.68
N ARG A 37 -4.99 -12.50 -8.87
CA ARG A 37 -4.76 -11.06 -9.04
C ARG A 37 -5.69 -10.32 -8.07
N LYS A 38 -5.13 -9.54 -7.14
CA LYS A 38 -5.91 -8.60 -6.32
C LYS A 38 -6.46 -7.54 -7.26
N GLY A 39 -7.60 -7.85 -7.89
CA GLY A 39 -8.42 -6.88 -8.58
C GLY A 39 -8.73 -5.74 -7.61
N ASN A 40 -8.77 -4.51 -8.14
CA ASN A 40 -9.25 -3.35 -7.43
C ASN A 40 -10.68 -3.63 -6.94
N TYR A 41 -10.83 -4.15 -5.72
CA TYR A 41 -12.08 -4.11 -4.98
C TYR A 41 -12.31 -2.64 -4.68
N GLN A 42 -13.04 -1.96 -5.58
CA GLN A 42 -13.71 -0.73 -5.22
C GLN A 42 -14.61 -1.08 -4.05
N LYS A 43 -14.19 -0.65 -2.85
CA LYS A 43 -15.00 -0.67 -1.64
C LYS A 43 -16.21 0.20 -1.93
N LYS A 44 -17.28 -0.37 -2.50
CA LYS A 44 -18.59 0.27 -2.57
C LYS A 44 -18.99 0.51 -1.12
N MET A 45 -18.84 1.75 -0.65
CA MET A 45 -19.33 2.12 0.68
C MET A 45 -20.81 1.76 0.74
N ALA A 46 -21.20 1.04 1.79
CA ALA A 46 -22.60 0.69 2.01
C ALA A 46 -23.47 1.95 1.91
N PRO A 47 -24.69 1.85 1.34
CA PRO A 47 -25.59 3.00 1.26
C PRO A 47 -25.76 3.60 2.65
N LYS A 48 -25.72 4.93 2.73
CA LYS A 48 -25.90 5.63 3.99
C LYS A 48 -27.27 5.24 4.56
N GLN A 49 -27.27 4.66 5.76
CA GLN A 49 -28.48 4.25 6.45
C GLN A 49 -29.46 5.43 6.56
N PRO A 50 -30.78 5.20 6.43
CA PRO A 50 -31.78 6.26 6.53
C PRO A 50 -31.68 6.94 7.89
N ASN A 51 -31.98 8.25 7.93
CA ASN A 51 -32.02 8.96 9.19
C ASN A 51 -33.13 8.36 10.07
N THR A 52 -32.87 8.19 11.36
CA THR A 52 -33.76 7.51 12.33
C THR A 52 -34.80 8.43 12.94
N GLY A 53 -34.85 9.72 12.56
CA GLY A 53 -35.77 10.69 13.15
C GLY A 53 -35.41 11.12 14.58
N LEU A 54 -34.34 10.57 15.16
CA LEU A 54 -33.88 10.89 16.51
C LEU A 54 -33.13 12.24 16.54
N PHE A 55 -33.22 12.95 17.67
CA PHE A 55 -32.51 14.23 17.88
C PHE A 55 -31.00 14.05 18.11
N VAL A 56 -30.58 12.91 18.66
CA VAL A 56 -29.18 12.54 18.92
C VAL A 56 -28.82 11.19 18.29
N GLY A 57 -27.53 10.92 18.05
CA GLY A 57 -27.03 9.69 17.41
C GLY A 57 -26.41 9.89 16.02
N LEU A 58 -25.88 8.81 15.42
CA LEU A 58 -25.13 8.84 14.15
C LEU A 58 -26.02 9.11 12.91
N ASN A 59 -27.24 8.56 12.90
CA ASN A 59 -28.23 8.74 11.84
C ASN A 59 -29.35 9.70 12.27
N LYS A 60 -29.02 10.68 13.12
CA LYS A 60 -29.98 11.66 13.63
C LYS A 60 -30.50 12.60 12.54
N GLY A 61 -31.58 13.29 12.88
CA GLY A 61 -32.23 14.30 12.05
C GLY A 61 -33.47 13.77 11.32
N HIS A 62 -34.18 14.69 10.69
CA HIS A 62 -35.43 14.40 9.99
C HIS A 62 -35.23 13.35 8.90
N VAL A 63 -36.19 12.43 8.78
CA VAL A 63 -36.20 11.41 7.72
C VAL A 63 -36.52 12.12 6.40
N VAL A 64 -35.52 12.24 5.52
CA VAL A 64 -35.67 12.90 4.22
C VAL A 64 -35.16 11.96 3.12
N THR A 65 -35.95 11.79 2.06
CA THR A 65 -35.54 11.11 0.84
C THR A 65 -34.58 12.01 0.05
N LYS A 66 -33.29 11.66 0.04
CA LYS A 66 -32.28 12.45 -0.67
C LYS A 66 -32.38 12.19 -2.17
N LYS A 67 -32.57 13.25 -2.96
CA LYS A 67 -32.48 13.20 -4.42
C LYS A 67 -31.01 13.31 -4.85
N GLU A 68 -30.56 12.40 -5.70
CA GLU A 68 -29.25 12.51 -6.35
C GLU A 68 -29.31 13.65 -7.37
N LEU A 69 -28.57 14.73 -7.08
CA LEU A 69 -28.46 15.88 -7.97
C LEU A 69 -27.34 15.66 -8.98
N ALA A 70 -27.54 16.13 -10.21
CA ALA A 70 -26.47 16.15 -11.20
C ALA A 70 -25.28 16.99 -10.68
N PRO A 71 -24.04 16.52 -10.84
CA PRO A 71 -22.86 17.22 -10.35
C PRO A 71 -22.73 18.58 -11.03
N ARG A 72 -22.46 19.62 -10.26
CA ARG A 72 -22.42 20.98 -10.79
C ARG A 72 -21.19 21.15 -11.67
N PRO A 73 -21.24 21.95 -12.75
CA PRO A 73 -20.07 22.24 -13.57
C PRO A 73 -18.88 22.81 -12.76
N SER A 74 -19.14 23.56 -11.69
CA SER A 74 -18.12 24.07 -10.76
C SER A 74 -17.25 22.97 -10.13
N ASP A 75 -17.83 21.79 -9.88
CA ASP A 75 -17.17 20.66 -9.22
C ASP A 75 -16.17 19.96 -10.16
N ARG A 76 -16.20 20.30 -11.46
CA ARG A 76 -15.26 19.77 -12.46
C ARG A 76 -13.94 20.55 -12.50
N LYS A 77 -13.81 21.67 -11.76
CA LYS A 77 -12.58 22.48 -11.71
C LYS A 77 -11.40 21.63 -11.19
N GLY A 78 -10.27 21.69 -11.91
CA GLY A 78 -9.05 20.95 -11.56
C GLY A 78 -8.87 19.60 -12.27
N LYS A 79 -9.89 19.10 -12.99
CA LYS A 79 -9.74 17.94 -13.88
C LYS A 79 -8.91 18.32 -15.10
N THR A 80 -7.99 17.45 -15.49
CA THR A 80 -7.10 17.68 -16.65
C THR A 80 -7.74 17.14 -17.93
N SER A 81 -7.84 17.98 -18.97
CA SER A 81 -8.27 17.56 -20.31
C SER A 81 -7.14 16.93 -21.12
N LYS A 82 -7.47 16.17 -22.18
CA LYS A 82 -6.49 15.50 -23.06
C LYS A 82 -5.47 16.50 -23.66
N ARG A 83 -5.95 17.63 -24.19
CA ARG A 83 -5.11 18.71 -24.74
C ARG A 83 -4.13 19.25 -23.69
N VAL A 84 -4.61 19.57 -22.49
CA VAL A 84 -3.75 20.12 -21.42
C VAL A 84 -2.73 19.10 -20.93
N HIS A 85 -3.08 17.81 -20.90
CA HIS A 85 -2.11 16.76 -20.56
C HIS A 85 -0.98 16.66 -21.59
N PHE A 86 -1.31 16.70 -22.88
CA PHE A 86 -0.33 16.70 -23.97
C PHE A 86 0.63 17.89 -23.89
N VAL A 87 0.10 19.11 -23.77
CA VAL A 87 0.91 20.34 -23.64
C VAL A 87 1.84 20.29 -22.43
N ARG A 88 1.36 19.79 -21.27
CA ARG A 88 2.20 19.66 -20.06
C ARG A 88 3.32 18.63 -20.21
N ASN A 89 3.13 17.58 -21.00
CA ASN A 89 4.19 16.61 -21.26
C ASN A 89 5.26 17.20 -22.18
N LEU A 90 4.84 17.88 -23.26
CA LEU A 90 5.75 18.56 -24.19
C LEU A 90 6.64 19.60 -23.48
N ILE A 91 6.05 20.44 -22.62
CA ILE A 91 6.83 21.45 -21.87
C ILE A 91 7.86 20.79 -20.93
N ARG A 92 7.54 19.63 -20.34
CA ARG A 92 8.47 18.92 -19.45
C ARG A 92 9.66 18.31 -20.20
N GLU A 93 9.45 17.91 -21.45
CA GLU A 93 10.53 17.42 -22.32
C GLU A 93 11.47 18.56 -22.72
N VAL A 94 10.92 19.72 -23.07
CA VAL A 94 11.70 20.90 -23.50
C VAL A 94 12.43 21.57 -22.33
N ALA A 95 11.73 21.86 -21.22
CA ALA A 95 12.30 22.60 -20.09
C ALA A 95 13.09 21.74 -19.11
N GLY A 96 12.87 20.42 -19.12
CA GLY A 96 13.52 19.47 -18.21
C GLY A 96 13.09 19.60 -16.73
N PHE A 97 13.93 19.08 -15.84
CA PHE A 97 13.67 19.02 -14.39
C PHE A 97 14.36 20.14 -13.61
N ALA A 98 13.67 20.66 -12.60
CA ALA A 98 14.23 21.62 -11.65
C ALA A 98 15.32 20.96 -10.76
N PRO A 99 16.27 21.73 -10.21
CA PRO A 99 17.40 21.18 -9.46
C PRO A 99 16.98 20.37 -8.22
N TYR A 100 15.88 20.75 -7.54
CA TYR A 100 15.36 19.99 -6.41
C TYR A 100 14.70 18.67 -6.85
N GLU A 101 14.16 18.59 -8.07
CA GLU A 101 13.55 17.38 -8.62
C GLU A 101 14.64 16.37 -9.00
N LYS A 102 15.77 16.85 -9.55
CA LYS A 102 16.97 16.03 -9.80
C LYS A 102 17.50 15.38 -8.51
N ARG A 103 17.66 16.17 -7.44
CA ARG A 103 18.07 15.66 -6.12
C ARG A 103 17.10 14.62 -5.54
N ILE A 104 15.79 14.77 -5.78
CA ILE A 104 14.80 13.76 -5.38
C ILE A 104 15.00 12.48 -6.18
N THR A 105 15.20 12.54 -7.50
CA THR A 105 15.45 11.34 -8.32
C THR A 105 16.71 10.60 -7.93
N GLU A 106 17.79 11.30 -7.59
CA GLU A 106 19.03 10.69 -7.09
C GLU A 106 18.78 9.90 -5.81
N LEU A 107 18.08 10.51 -4.84
CA LEU A 107 17.74 9.83 -3.58
C LEU A 107 16.82 8.62 -3.80
N LEU A 108 15.90 8.70 -4.78
CA LEU A 108 15.03 7.59 -5.15
C LEU A 108 15.76 6.46 -5.87
N LYS A 109 16.81 6.76 -6.66
CA LYS A 109 17.67 5.73 -7.29
C LYS A 109 18.41 4.90 -6.24
N VAL A 110 18.88 5.53 -5.17
CA VAL A 110 19.58 4.87 -4.05
C VAL A 110 18.61 4.21 -3.05
N GLY A 111 17.29 4.34 -3.24
CA GLY A 111 16.29 3.76 -2.33
C GLY A 111 16.08 4.52 -1.01
N LYS A 112 16.60 5.75 -0.88
CA LYS A 112 16.49 6.57 0.34
C LYS A 112 15.20 7.41 0.37
N ASP A 113 14.06 6.72 0.31
CA ASP A 113 12.71 7.31 0.21
C ASP A 113 12.35 8.30 1.33
N LYS A 114 12.68 7.97 2.58
CA LYS A 114 12.42 8.84 3.74
C LYS A 114 13.21 10.15 3.65
N ARG A 115 14.43 10.11 3.11
CA ARG A 115 15.26 11.30 2.87
C ARG A 115 14.71 12.12 1.70
N ALA A 116 14.31 11.47 0.61
CA ALA A 116 13.66 12.13 -0.53
C ALA A 116 12.39 12.88 -0.10
N LEU A 117 11.57 12.27 0.76
CA LEU A 117 10.36 12.89 1.30
C LEU A 117 10.68 14.10 2.18
N LYS A 118 11.75 14.04 3.00
CA LYS A 118 12.18 15.17 3.83
C LYS A 118 12.63 16.36 2.97
N VAL A 119 13.37 16.10 1.88
CA VAL A 119 13.77 17.14 0.91
C VAL A 119 12.56 17.75 0.22
N ALA A 120 11.63 16.92 -0.27
CA ALA A 120 10.41 17.37 -0.92
C ALA A 120 9.51 18.19 0.02
N LYS A 121 9.35 17.77 1.29
CA LYS A 121 8.59 18.53 2.30
C LYS A 121 9.25 19.89 2.58
N ARG A 122 10.57 19.94 2.69
CA ARG A 122 11.30 21.22 2.91
C ARG A 122 11.13 22.19 1.73
N LYS A 123 10.95 21.70 0.50
CA LYS A 123 10.77 22.54 -0.70
C LYS A 123 9.31 22.90 -1.00
N LEU A 124 8.36 22.00 -0.74
CA LEU A 124 6.94 22.15 -1.09
C LEU A 124 6.03 22.50 0.10
N GLY A 125 6.59 22.49 1.31
CA GLY A 125 5.93 22.78 2.59
C GLY A 125 5.14 21.60 3.16
N THR A 126 4.11 21.13 2.45
CA THR A 126 3.16 20.15 2.98
C THR A 126 3.50 18.70 2.65
N HIS A 127 3.10 17.79 3.54
CA HIS A 127 3.34 16.36 3.37
C HIS A 127 2.55 15.75 2.19
N LYS A 128 1.31 16.22 1.96
CA LYS A 128 0.49 15.78 0.82
C LYS A 128 1.13 16.12 -0.53
N ARG A 129 1.65 17.36 -0.67
CA ARG A 129 2.37 17.79 -1.87
C ARG A 129 3.68 17.04 -2.06
N ALA A 130 4.43 16.82 -0.97
CA ALA A 130 5.67 16.04 -1.00
C ALA A 130 5.46 14.60 -1.45
N LYS A 131 4.43 13.92 -0.96
CA LYS A 131 4.06 12.56 -1.41
C LYS A 131 3.72 12.56 -2.90
N LYS A 132 2.88 13.49 -3.36
CA LYS A 132 2.53 13.62 -4.77
C LYS A 132 3.77 13.78 -5.65
N LYS A 133 4.71 14.65 -5.26
CA LYS A 133 5.96 14.88 -5.99
C LYS A 133 6.91 13.69 -5.97
N ARG A 134 6.98 12.94 -4.86
CA ARG A 134 7.73 11.67 -4.81
C ARG A 134 7.16 10.65 -5.79
N GLU A 135 5.84 10.49 -5.84
CA GLU A 135 5.19 9.56 -6.79
C GLU A 135 5.40 9.99 -8.25
N GLU A 136 5.34 11.30 -8.54
CA GLU A 136 5.68 11.84 -9.86
C GLU A 136 7.13 11.46 -10.26
N MET A 137 8.13 11.70 -9.40
CA MET A 137 9.53 11.37 -9.69
C MET A 137 9.77 9.85 -9.79
N SER A 138 9.06 9.05 -8.98
CA SER A 138 9.08 7.58 -9.07
C SER A 138 8.52 7.09 -10.41
N SER A 139 7.43 7.70 -10.89
CA SER A 139 6.85 7.39 -12.20
C SER A 139 7.81 7.74 -13.34
N VAL A 140 8.51 8.86 -13.26
CA VAL A 140 9.54 9.23 -14.25
C VAL A 140 10.64 8.16 -14.30
N LEU A 141 11.18 7.73 -13.16
CA LEU A 141 12.21 6.68 -13.13
C LEU A 141 11.72 5.37 -13.74
N ARG A 142 10.45 4.99 -13.51
CA ARG A 142 9.85 3.80 -14.13
C ARG A 142 9.78 3.93 -15.65
N LYS A 143 9.38 5.10 -16.17
CA LYS A 143 9.35 5.37 -17.62
C LYS A 143 10.74 5.33 -18.24
N MET A 144 11.74 5.94 -17.58
CA MET A 144 13.13 5.92 -18.04
C MET A 144 13.68 4.48 -18.10
N ARG A 145 13.38 3.65 -17.09
CA ARG A 145 13.80 2.23 -17.08
C ARG A 145 13.12 1.42 -18.19
N ALA A 146 11.84 1.70 -18.47
CA ALA A 146 11.11 1.02 -19.54
C ALA A 146 11.60 1.42 -20.94
N GLY A 147 11.91 2.70 -21.15
CA GLY A 147 12.43 3.20 -22.44
C GLY A 147 13.89 2.85 -22.70
N GLY A 148 14.73 2.81 -21.67
CA GLY A 148 16.16 2.49 -21.83
C GLY A 148 16.46 1.01 -22.15
N GLY A 149 15.46 0.13 -22.09
CA GLY A 149 15.60 -1.28 -22.44
C GLY A 149 15.54 -1.57 -23.95
N THR A 150 14.99 -0.64 -24.75
CA THR A 150 14.79 -0.83 -26.19
C THR A 150 15.94 -0.33 -27.05
N GLU A 151 16.84 0.52 -26.53
CA GLU A 151 17.97 1.09 -27.28
C GLU A 151 19.24 0.21 -27.27
N LYS A 152 19.32 -0.81 -26.40
CA LYS A 152 20.48 -1.71 -26.31
C LYS A 152 20.40 -2.99 -27.16
N LYS A 153 19.37 -3.13 -28.00
CA LYS A 153 19.27 -4.19 -29.02
C LYS A 153 19.48 -3.58 -30.40
N LYS A 154 20.71 -3.22 -30.71
CA LYS A 154 21.18 -3.08 -32.09
C LYS A 154 22.69 -3.27 -32.12
#